data_AF-A0A5N5TAM9-F1
#
_entry.id   AF-A0A5N5TAM9-F1
#
_cell.length_a   1.000
_cell.length_b   1.000
_cell.length_c   1.000
_cell.angle_alpha   90.00
_cell.angle_beta   90.00
_cell.angle_gamma   90.00
#
_symmetry.space_group_name_H-M   'P 1'
#
loop_
_entity.id
_entity.type
_entity.pdbx_description
1 polymer ?
#
loop_
_entity_poly.entity_id
_entity_poly.type
_entity_poly.pdbx_seq_one_letter_code
_entity_poly.pdbx_strand_id
1 'polypeptide(L)'
;MYKILLQKIFENIPVAILGLQNLEATSCISKVIFGFPCAVTSFCKTVWKDHKTAVIATVAVIAVIKVRRHIKRKKQRKEWNSAGENVVVLHGFSRATSCPNLSPFVLKLETFMRMSDIQYKVDEKNPIGPKGKCPWITFNGKDYADSQLIMEFLGEKLNKNFSSHLNEEQKAIARAMLIMTEDHMLWGLVWWRLVKDPDQRVMDLLKLPFYYGILLKLIKRKFVKSLWIQGIGRHSDEDLVEMIRKDIEALSNYLGTKEFLMGDTPCEVDCAVFGMLSQFVWGTPGSPFAVMVQSEYRNLLQYCIRIQKKFWPDWDNLLLK
;
A
#
# COMPACT_ATOMS: atom_id res chain seq x y z
N MET A 1 11.00 16.68 -33.57
CA MET A 1 10.51 15.88 -32.42
C MET A 1 11.44 15.96 -31.18
N TYR A 2 12.77 15.86 -31.32
CA TYR A 2 13.73 16.02 -30.21
C TYR A 2 13.80 17.45 -29.63
N LYS A 3 13.64 18.49 -30.46
CA LYS A 3 13.70 19.91 -30.07
C LYS A 3 12.57 20.34 -29.12
N ILE A 4 11.36 19.83 -29.34
CA ILE A 4 10.17 20.11 -28.51
C ILE A 4 10.25 19.38 -27.16
N LEU A 5 10.89 18.20 -27.12
CA LEU A 5 11.09 17.44 -25.89
C LEU A 5 12.14 18.10 -24.99
N LEU A 6 13.21 18.67 -25.57
CA LEU A 6 14.21 19.47 -24.85
C LEU A 6 13.59 20.76 -24.29
N GLN A 7 12.76 21.46 -25.07
CA GLN A 7 12.13 22.71 -24.65
C GLN A 7 11.18 22.53 -23.45
N LYS A 8 10.37 21.46 -23.42
CA LYS A 8 9.53 21.12 -22.25
C LYS A 8 10.30 20.64 -21.03
N ILE A 9 11.51 20.10 -21.22
CA ILE A 9 12.44 19.79 -20.13
C ILE A 9 13.01 21.08 -19.55
N PHE A 10 13.31 22.09 -20.37
CA PHE A 10 13.77 23.40 -19.90
C PHE A 10 12.70 24.22 -19.17
N GLU A 11 11.42 24.11 -19.56
CA GLU A 11 10.30 24.83 -18.90
C GLU A 11 9.95 24.33 -17.49
N ASN A 12 10.37 23.12 -17.10
CA ASN A 12 10.06 22.52 -15.78
C ASN A 12 11.28 22.38 -14.85
N ILE A 13 12.40 23.00 -15.22
CA ILE A 13 13.53 23.13 -14.32
C ILE A 13 13.24 24.32 -13.38
N PRO A 14 13.25 24.14 -12.05
CA PRO A 14 13.18 25.28 -11.15
C PRO A 14 14.25 26.30 -11.56
N VAL A 15 13.85 27.57 -11.61
CA VAL A 15 14.57 28.76 -12.13
C VAL A 15 16.04 28.88 -11.68
N ALA A 16 16.49 28.07 -10.71
CA ALA A 16 17.87 27.97 -10.24
C ALA A 16 18.93 27.52 -11.28
N ILE A 17 18.56 26.87 -12.40
CA ILE A 17 19.58 26.33 -13.35
C ILE A 17 19.75 27.21 -14.61
N LEU A 18 18.75 28.00 -15.01
CA LEU A 18 18.89 28.94 -16.13
C LEU A 18 19.73 30.19 -15.79
N GLY A 19 20.03 30.41 -14.51
CA GLY A 19 20.91 31.50 -14.06
C GLY A 19 22.41 31.25 -14.20
N LEU A 20 22.85 30.10 -14.75
CA LEU A 20 24.25 29.70 -14.76
C LEU A 20 24.97 29.85 -16.12
N GLN A 21 24.27 30.25 -17.19
CA GLN A 21 24.89 30.47 -18.51
C GLN A 21 25.21 31.94 -18.83
N ASN A 22 24.86 32.90 -17.97
CA ASN A 22 25.23 34.32 -18.12
C ASN A 22 25.67 34.91 -16.77
N LEU A 23 26.82 34.46 -16.27
CA LEU A 23 27.39 34.93 -14.99
C LEU A 23 28.37 36.10 -15.14
N GLU A 24 28.35 36.81 -16.26
CA GLU A 24 29.06 38.09 -16.42
C GLU A 24 28.15 39.33 -16.40
N ALA A 25 26.82 39.16 -16.36
CA ALA A 25 25.90 40.30 -16.44
C ALA A 25 24.70 40.17 -15.49
N THR A 26 24.90 40.09 -14.17
CA THR A 26 23.83 40.39 -13.17
C THR A 26 24.41 40.63 -11.78
N SER A 27 25.06 41.78 -11.55
CA SER A 27 25.34 42.24 -10.17
C SER A 27 24.11 42.78 -9.44
N CYS A 28 22.96 42.95 -10.12
CA CYS A 28 21.81 43.66 -9.56
C CYS A 28 20.53 42.82 -9.34
N ILE A 29 20.37 41.63 -9.93
CA ILE A 29 19.10 40.87 -9.86
C ILE A 29 19.09 39.84 -8.71
N SER A 30 20.25 39.40 -8.21
CA SER A 30 20.32 38.34 -7.19
C SER A 30 19.91 38.79 -5.77
N LYS A 31 19.80 40.09 -5.50
CA LYS A 31 19.45 40.61 -4.16
C LYS A 31 17.93 40.69 -3.90
N VAL A 32 17.09 40.71 -4.94
CA VAL A 32 15.67 41.07 -4.78
C VAL A 32 14.73 39.86 -4.69
N ILE A 33 15.08 38.70 -5.26
CA ILE A 33 14.10 37.61 -5.44
C ILE A 33 14.32 36.40 -4.51
N PHE A 34 15.56 36.05 -4.14
CA PHE A 34 15.83 34.73 -3.55
C PHE A 34 16.42 34.70 -2.14
N GLY A 35 16.76 35.84 -1.53
CA GLY A 35 17.10 35.91 -0.10
C GLY A 35 18.10 34.85 0.42
N PHE A 36 18.99 34.33 -0.41
CA PHE A 36 19.98 33.35 0.06
C PHE A 36 21.08 34.08 0.84
N PRO A 37 21.44 33.63 2.06
CA PRO A 37 22.53 34.23 2.82
C PRO A 37 23.83 34.21 2.00
N CYS A 38 24.57 35.31 2.03
CA CYS A 38 25.87 35.48 1.34
C CYS A 38 26.85 34.30 1.58
N ALA A 39 26.74 33.65 2.73
CA ALA A 39 27.50 32.45 3.11
C ALA A 39 27.27 31.25 2.17
N VAL A 40 26.02 31.00 1.71
CA VAL A 40 25.71 29.89 0.79
C VAL A 40 26.36 30.12 -0.58
N THR A 41 26.31 31.35 -1.07
CA THR A 41 26.94 31.70 -2.35
C THR A 41 28.47 31.64 -2.29
N SER A 42 29.07 31.99 -1.16
CA SER A 42 30.52 31.85 -0.95
C SER A 42 30.93 30.38 -0.86
N PHE A 43 30.19 29.57 -0.10
CA PHE A 43 30.44 28.14 0.03
C PHE A 43 30.34 27.41 -1.31
N CYS A 44 29.30 27.67 -2.12
CA CYS A 44 29.16 27.07 -3.44
C CYS A 44 30.28 27.47 -4.40
N LYS A 45 30.77 28.73 -4.32
CA LYS A 45 31.91 29.20 -5.12
C LYS A 45 33.21 28.48 -4.71
N THR A 46 33.46 28.32 -3.41
CA THR A 46 34.62 27.59 -2.89
C THR A 46 34.59 26.11 -3.29
N VAL A 47 33.45 25.43 -3.07
CA VAL A 47 33.29 24.02 -3.46
C VAL A 47 33.42 23.83 -4.98
N TRP A 48 32.89 24.76 -5.79
CA TRP A 48 33.07 24.72 -7.24
C TRP A 48 34.53 24.94 -7.66
N LYS A 49 35.25 25.84 -6.98
CA LYS A 49 36.65 26.14 -7.27
C LYS A 49 37.56 24.95 -6.92
N ASP A 50 37.36 24.36 -5.74
CA ASP A 50 38.26 23.34 -5.19
C ASP A 50 37.89 21.91 -5.63
N HIS A 51 36.63 21.67 -6.01
CA HIS A 51 36.09 20.34 -6.34
C HIS A 51 35.27 20.29 -7.63
N LYS A 52 35.56 21.16 -8.61
CA LYS A 52 34.82 21.29 -9.87
C LYS A 52 34.46 19.95 -10.53
N THR A 53 35.44 19.05 -10.64
CA THR A 53 35.29 17.73 -11.28
C THR A 53 34.31 16.84 -10.53
N ALA A 54 34.42 16.78 -9.20
CA ALA A 54 33.51 16.01 -8.35
C ALA A 54 32.07 16.55 -8.43
N VAL A 55 31.90 17.88 -8.40
CA VAL A 55 30.58 18.52 -8.53
C VAL A 55 29.93 18.19 -9.88
N ILE A 56 30.68 18.34 -10.98
CA ILE A 56 30.19 18.01 -12.33
C ILE A 56 29.81 16.52 -12.42
N ALA A 57 30.65 15.62 -11.91
CA ALA A 57 30.38 14.18 -11.90
C ALA A 57 29.10 13.84 -11.11
N THR A 58 28.94 14.40 -9.90
CA THR A 58 27.73 14.19 -9.08
C THR A 58 26.47 14.70 -9.78
N VAL A 59 26.51 15.91 -10.36
CA VAL A 59 25.36 16.46 -11.10
C VAL A 59 25.03 15.59 -12.32
N ALA A 60 26.03 15.13 -13.07
CA ALA A 60 25.83 14.24 -14.20
C ALA A 60 25.19 12.91 -13.78
N VAL A 61 25.67 12.30 -12.69
CA VAL A 61 25.08 11.06 -12.13
C VAL A 61 23.63 11.28 -11.71
N ILE A 62 23.33 12.37 -10.99
CA ILE A 62 21.96 12.70 -10.58
C ILE A 62 21.07 12.93 -11.80
N ALA A 63 21.56 13.64 -12.82
CA ALA A 63 20.83 13.88 -14.07
C ALA A 63 20.52 12.56 -14.79
N VAL A 64 21.50 11.67 -14.94
CA VAL A 64 21.32 10.34 -15.51
C VAL A 64 20.28 9.52 -14.73
N ILE A 65 20.34 9.53 -13.40
CA ILE A 65 19.35 8.86 -12.54
C ILE A 65 17.95 9.45 -12.77
N LYS A 66 17.81 10.78 -12.79
CA LYS A 66 16.52 11.45 -13.03
C LYS A 66 15.97 11.14 -14.42
N VAL A 67 16.79 11.18 -15.46
CA VAL A 67 16.40 10.84 -16.83
C VAL A 67 15.97 9.36 -16.93
N ARG A 68 16.76 8.43 -16.38
CA ARG A 68 16.39 7.00 -16.34
C ARG A 68 15.07 6.77 -15.61
N ARG A 69 14.87 7.42 -14.46
CA ARG A 69 13.60 7.37 -13.70
C ARG A 69 12.44 7.93 -14.51
N HIS A 70 12.63 9.06 -15.20
CA HIS A 70 11.61 9.67 -16.04
C HIS A 70 11.21 8.75 -17.21
N ILE A 71 12.19 8.17 -17.91
CA ILE A 71 11.95 7.22 -19.01
C ILE A 71 11.21 5.99 -18.48
N LYS A 72 11.63 5.42 -17.34
CA LYS A 72 10.98 4.28 -16.70
C LYS A 72 9.51 4.59 -16.37
N ARG A 73 9.24 5.72 -15.72
CA ARG A 73 7.88 6.17 -15.38
C ARG A 73 7.01 6.37 -16.62
N LYS A 74 7.56 6.95 -17.69
CA LYS A 74 6.84 7.15 -18.95
C LYS A 74 6.48 5.81 -19.61
N LYS A 75 7.39 4.83 -19.59
CA LYS A 75 7.12 3.47 -20.07
C LYS A 75 6.02 2.79 -19.24
N GLN A 76 6.11 2.87 -17.92
CA GLN A 76 5.12 2.32 -16.99
C GLN A 76 3.73 2.93 -17.22
N ARG A 77 3.65 4.27 -17.31
CA ARG A 77 2.40 4.95 -17.63
C ARG A 77 1.80 4.49 -18.95
N LYS A 78 2.62 4.28 -19.98
CA LYS A 78 2.15 3.76 -21.27
C LYS A 78 1.60 2.33 -21.15
N GLU A 79 2.26 1.47 -20.37
CA GLU A 79 1.81 0.10 -20.09
C GLU A 79 0.48 0.11 -19.33
N TRP A 80 0.35 0.88 -18.25
CA TRP A 80 -0.88 0.95 -17.47
C TRP A 80 -2.04 1.54 -18.28
N ASN A 81 -1.80 2.59 -19.06
CA ASN A 81 -2.82 3.18 -19.92
C ASN A 81 -3.25 2.27 -21.08
N SER A 82 -2.46 1.23 -21.39
CA SER A 82 -2.83 0.23 -22.40
C SER A 82 -3.73 -0.88 -21.88
N ALA A 83 -4.12 -0.83 -20.59
CA ALA A 83 -4.97 -1.84 -19.97
C ALA A 83 -6.37 -1.94 -20.62
N GLY A 84 -6.87 -0.82 -21.16
CA GLY A 84 -8.20 -0.66 -21.73
C GLY A 84 -8.94 0.51 -21.09
N GLU A 85 -9.98 1.02 -21.76
CA GLU A 85 -10.89 1.98 -21.15
C GLU A 85 -11.75 1.27 -20.10
N ASN A 86 -11.94 1.91 -18.94
CA ASN A 86 -12.69 1.37 -17.80
C ASN A 86 -12.13 0.04 -17.23
N VAL A 87 -10.86 -0.28 -17.53
CA VAL A 87 -10.14 -1.38 -16.90
C VAL A 87 -9.27 -0.83 -15.77
N VAL A 88 -9.45 -1.35 -14.56
CA VAL A 88 -8.62 -0.97 -13.40
C VAL A 88 -7.28 -1.68 -13.47
N VAL A 89 -6.17 -0.96 -13.26
CA VAL A 89 -4.88 -1.58 -12.97
C VAL A 89 -4.68 -1.53 -11.46
N LEU A 90 -4.80 -2.68 -10.80
CA LEU A 90 -4.53 -2.85 -9.38
C LEU A 90 -3.03 -3.03 -9.14
N HIS A 91 -2.43 -2.07 -8.44
CA HIS A 91 -1.04 -2.17 -8.04
C HIS A 91 -0.96 -2.74 -6.61
N GLY A 92 -0.44 -3.96 -6.50
CA GLY A 92 -0.40 -4.74 -5.27
C GLY A 92 0.95 -5.40 -5.04
N PHE A 93 1.16 -5.99 -3.86
CA PHE A 93 2.33 -6.84 -3.64
C PHE A 93 2.25 -8.12 -4.47
N SER A 94 3.36 -8.84 -4.58
CA SER A 94 3.39 -10.13 -5.26
C SER A 94 2.46 -11.15 -4.61
N ARG A 95 2.04 -12.15 -5.38
CA ARG A 95 1.32 -13.33 -4.86
C ARG A 95 2.14 -14.04 -3.77
N ALA A 96 1.45 -14.75 -2.89
CA ALA A 96 2.02 -15.54 -1.81
C ALA A 96 1.61 -17.02 -1.92
N THR A 97 2.29 -17.88 -1.17
CA THR A 97 2.09 -19.34 -1.25
C THR A 97 0.80 -19.82 -0.57
N SER A 98 0.26 -19.08 0.40
CA SER A 98 -0.90 -19.51 1.19
C SER A 98 -2.18 -18.72 0.91
N CYS A 99 -2.07 -17.49 0.42
CA CYS A 99 -3.19 -16.68 -0.07
C CYS A 99 -2.73 -15.74 -1.20
N PRO A 100 -3.66 -15.20 -2.02
CA PRO A 100 -3.29 -14.38 -3.17
C PRO A 100 -2.52 -13.09 -2.83
N ASN A 101 -2.60 -12.61 -1.59
CA ASN A 101 -1.79 -11.47 -1.15
C ASN A 101 -1.66 -11.41 0.38
N LEU A 102 -0.44 -11.12 0.87
CA LEU A 102 -0.20 -10.89 2.31
C LEU A 102 -0.58 -9.49 2.79
N SER A 103 -1.09 -8.61 1.93
CA SER A 103 -1.69 -7.35 2.39
C SER A 103 -3.22 -7.51 2.51
N PRO A 104 -3.79 -7.29 3.71
CA PRO A 104 -5.25 -7.33 3.89
C PRO A 104 -5.96 -6.29 3.01
N PHE A 105 -5.31 -5.15 2.78
CA PHE A 105 -5.87 -4.08 1.94
C PHE A 105 -5.89 -4.43 0.45
N VAL A 106 -4.91 -5.20 -0.04
CA VAL A 106 -4.92 -5.69 -1.42
C VAL A 106 -6.06 -6.69 -1.60
N LEU A 107 -6.21 -7.66 -0.68
CA LEU A 107 -7.31 -8.62 -0.71
C LEU A 107 -8.67 -7.93 -0.59
N LYS A 108 -8.82 -6.93 0.28
CA LYS A 108 -10.02 -6.10 0.39
C LYS A 108 -10.42 -5.51 -0.96
N LEU A 109 -9.49 -4.79 -1.60
CA LEU A 109 -9.78 -4.10 -2.84
C LEU A 109 -10.03 -5.06 -4.01
N GLU A 110 -9.25 -6.15 -4.11
CA GLU A 110 -9.45 -7.18 -5.14
C GLU A 110 -10.77 -7.93 -4.94
N THR A 111 -11.17 -8.21 -3.70
CA THR A 111 -12.48 -8.79 -3.37
C THR A 111 -13.62 -7.85 -3.75
N PHE A 112 -13.50 -6.55 -3.47
CA PHE A 112 -14.50 -5.57 -3.90
C PHE A 112 -14.68 -5.55 -5.43
N MET A 113 -13.58 -5.54 -6.19
CA MET A 113 -13.67 -5.55 -7.65
C MET A 113 -14.31 -6.84 -8.18
N ARG A 114 -13.97 -7.99 -7.58
CA ARG A 114 -14.58 -9.29 -7.89
C ARG A 114 -16.07 -9.32 -7.57
N MET A 115 -16.46 -8.85 -6.39
CA MET A 115 -17.86 -8.71 -5.98
C MET A 115 -18.65 -7.77 -6.89
N SER A 116 -17.97 -6.78 -7.48
CA SER A 116 -18.55 -5.75 -8.35
C SER A 116 -18.57 -6.09 -9.83
N ASP A 117 -18.00 -7.22 -10.25
CA ASP A 117 -17.68 -7.55 -11.65
C ASP A 117 -16.89 -6.45 -12.38
N ILE A 118 -16.04 -5.72 -11.65
CA ILE A 118 -15.17 -4.69 -12.22
C ILE A 118 -14.00 -5.38 -12.91
N GLN A 119 -13.78 -5.05 -14.19
CA GLN A 119 -12.65 -5.56 -14.96
C GLN A 119 -11.33 -4.95 -14.45
N TYR A 120 -10.37 -5.81 -14.13
CA TYR A 120 -9.08 -5.36 -13.61
C TYR A 120 -7.89 -6.21 -14.07
N LYS A 121 -6.69 -5.63 -14.01
CA LYS A 121 -5.39 -6.29 -14.18
C LYS A 121 -4.53 -6.03 -12.95
N VAL A 122 -3.70 -6.99 -12.57
CA VAL A 122 -2.79 -6.85 -11.42
C VAL A 122 -1.38 -6.47 -11.89
N ASP A 123 -0.82 -5.43 -11.29
CA ASP A 123 0.58 -5.02 -11.42
C ASP A 123 1.33 -5.23 -10.09
N GLU A 124 2.10 -6.30 -10.03
CA GLU A 124 2.94 -6.65 -8.88
C GLU A 124 4.30 -5.94 -8.88
N LYS A 125 4.65 -5.24 -9.98
CA LYS A 125 5.97 -4.62 -10.16
C LYS A 125 6.08 -3.27 -9.48
N ASN A 126 4.94 -2.60 -9.22
CA ASN A 126 4.90 -1.24 -8.67
C ASN A 126 3.93 -1.10 -7.48
N PRO A 127 4.12 -1.89 -6.40
CA PRO A 127 3.17 -1.95 -5.29
C PRO A 127 3.02 -0.64 -4.52
N ILE A 128 4.04 0.22 -4.51
CA ILE A 128 4.06 1.43 -3.68
C ILE A 128 3.56 2.62 -4.48
N GLY A 129 2.40 3.14 -4.10
CA GLY A 129 1.71 4.22 -4.80
C GLY A 129 2.11 5.64 -4.36
N PRO A 130 1.38 6.66 -4.87
CA PRO A 130 1.66 8.07 -4.63
C PRO A 130 1.70 8.49 -3.15
N LYS A 131 0.92 7.82 -2.29
CA LYS A 131 0.91 8.04 -0.83
C LYS A 131 1.94 7.20 -0.06
N GLY A 132 2.84 6.49 -0.74
CA GLY A 132 3.82 5.62 -0.11
C GLY A 132 3.23 4.35 0.52
N LYS A 133 2.03 3.95 0.07
CA LYS A 133 1.26 2.80 0.59
C LYS A 133 0.76 1.92 -0.57
N CYS A 134 0.34 0.71 -0.21
CA CYS A 134 -0.21 -0.34 -1.08
C CYS A 134 -1.53 -0.82 -0.45
N PRO A 135 -2.60 -1.10 -1.23
CA PRO A 135 -2.69 -1.00 -2.68
C PRO A 135 -2.94 0.44 -3.17
N TRP A 136 -2.85 0.61 -4.49
CA TRP A 136 -3.34 1.76 -5.24
C TRP A 136 -3.79 1.31 -6.64
N ILE A 137 -4.48 2.17 -7.39
CA ILE A 137 -4.94 1.84 -8.75
C ILE A 137 -4.56 2.90 -9.78
N THR A 138 -4.38 2.46 -11.03
CA THR A 138 -4.52 3.33 -12.21
C THR A 138 -5.86 3.05 -12.86
N PHE A 139 -6.66 4.08 -13.10
CA PHE A 139 -7.95 3.99 -13.77
C PHE A 139 -8.13 5.16 -14.73
N ASN A 140 -8.38 4.87 -16.01
CA ASN A 140 -8.52 5.86 -17.08
C ASN A 140 -7.39 6.93 -17.08
N GLY A 141 -6.15 6.46 -16.87
CA GLY A 141 -4.96 7.31 -16.87
C GLY A 141 -4.71 8.15 -15.61
N LYS A 142 -5.55 8.00 -14.57
CA LYS A 142 -5.41 8.68 -13.28
C LYS A 142 -5.06 7.68 -12.17
N ASP A 143 -4.29 8.14 -11.19
CA ASP A 143 -3.88 7.32 -10.04
C ASP A 143 -4.76 7.64 -8.83
N TYR A 144 -5.24 6.59 -8.18
CA TYR A 144 -6.01 6.68 -6.93
C TYR A 144 -5.33 5.81 -5.88
N ALA A 145 -5.25 6.32 -4.65
CA ALA A 145 -4.54 5.66 -3.55
C ALA A 145 -5.42 5.64 -2.31
N ASP A 146 -5.16 4.67 -1.42
CA ASP A 146 -6.00 4.27 -0.28
C ASP A 146 -7.14 3.33 -0.69
N SER A 147 -7.15 2.11 -0.15
CA SER A 147 -8.14 1.08 -0.55
C SER A 147 -9.58 1.48 -0.25
N GLN A 148 -9.83 2.23 0.83
CA GLN A 148 -11.20 2.66 1.18
C GLN A 148 -11.67 3.76 0.23
N LEU A 149 -10.85 4.79 0.01
CA LEU A 149 -11.19 5.87 -0.92
C LEU A 149 -11.34 5.37 -2.36
N ILE A 150 -10.55 4.35 -2.75
CA ILE A 150 -10.68 3.72 -4.06
C ILE A 150 -12.02 2.99 -4.19
N MET A 151 -12.42 2.22 -3.18
CA MET A 151 -13.72 1.51 -3.19
C MET A 151 -14.89 2.50 -3.29
N GLU A 152 -14.85 3.58 -2.51
CA GLU A 152 -15.87 4.65 -2.56
C GLU A 152 -15.93 5.29 -3.95
N PHE A 153 -14.77 5.68 -4.50
CA PHE A 153 -14.68 6.26 -5.84
C PHE A 153 -15.21 5.33 -6.93
N LEU A 154 -14.79 4.05 -6.92
CA LEU A 154 -15.24 3.08 -7.93
C LEU A 154 -16.73 2.74 -7.75
N GLY A 155 -17.19 2.61 -6.52
CA GLY A 155 -18.59 2.37 -6.18
C GLY A 155 -19.50 3.47 -6.72
N GLU A 156 -19.14 4.74 -6.51
CA GLU A 156 -19.86 5.87 -7.09
C GLU A 156 -19.73 5.92 -8.61
N LYS A 157 -18.50 5.83 -9.13
CA LYS A 157 -18.19 6.02 -10.56
C LYS A 157 -18.82 4.95 -11.46
N LEU A 158 -18.98 3.73 -10.96
CA LEU A 158 -19.47 2.57 -11.71
C LEU A 158 -20.86 2.10 -11.25
N ASN A 159 -21.51 2.83 -10.34
CA ASN A 159 -22.80 2.48 -9.74
C ASN A 159 -22.79 1.08 -9.09
N LYS A 160 -21.79 0.82 -8.25
CA LYS A 160 -21.51 -0.45 -7.56
C LYS A 160 -21.47 -0.23 -6.03
N ASN A 161 -22.57 0.29 -5.48
CA ASN A 161 -22.72 0.51 -4.04
C ASN A 161 -23.54 -0.63 -3.39
N PHE A 162 -22.82 -1.53 -2.73
CA PHE A 162 -23.36 -2.71 -2.05
C PHE A 162 -23.91 -2.39 -0.66
N SER A 163 -23.61 -1.22 -0.09
CA SER A 163 -24.13 -0.76 1.21
C SER A 163 -25.40 0.08 1.08
N SER A 164 -25.93 0.26 -0.13
CA SER A 164 -27.11 1.09 -0.40
C SER A 164 -28.39 0.61 0.32
N HIS A 165 -28.48 -0.69 0.61
CA HIS A 165 -29.60 -1.31 1.33
C HIS A 165 -29.51 -1.16 2.86
N LEU A 166 -28.39 -0.68 3.39
CA LEU A 166 -28.18 -0.53 4.84
C LEU A 166 -28.84 0.75 5.35
N ASN A 167 -29.47 0.67 6.52
CA ASN A 167 -29.94 1.84 7.25
C ASN A 167 -28.76 2.55 7.98
N GLU A 168 -29.02 3.73 8.55
CA GLU A 168 -27.97 4.55 9.18
C GLU A 168 -27.31 3.87 10.39
N GLU A 169 -28.07 3.08 11.17
CA GLU A 169 -27.53 2.30 12.28
C GLU A 169 -26.57 1.22 11.77
N GLN A 170 -26.98 0.45 10.76
CA GLN A 170 -26.15 -0.58 10.14
C GLN A 170 -24.89 0.01 9.52
N LYS A 171 -24.96 1.17 8.87
CA LYS A 171 -23.79 1.88 8.36
C LYS A 171 -22.84 2.30 9.48
N ALA A 172 -23.36 2.78 10.62
CA ALA A 172 -22.54 3.12 11.77
C ALA A 172 -21.82 1.89 12.35
N ILE A 173 -22.52 0.75 12.45
CA ILE A 173 -21.91 -0.51 12.91
C ILE A 173 -20.88 -1.01 11.90
N ALA A 174 -21.18 -0.97 10.60
CA ALA A 174 -20.23 -1.32 9.54
C ALA A 174 -18.96 -0.48 9.62
N ARG A 175 -19.09 0.82 9.87
CA ARG A 175 -17.96 1.72 10.07
C ARG A 175 -17.14 1.35 11.30
N ALA A 176 -17.76 1.02 12.43
CA ALA A 176 -17.06 0.60 13.63
C ALA A 176 -16.27 -0.69 13.41
N MET A 177 -16.90 -1.71 12.80
CA MET A 177 -16.26 -2.99 12.46
C MET A 177 -15.10 -2.81 11.49
N LEU A 178 -15.27 -1.95 10.48
CA LEU A 178 -14.23 -1.59 9.53
C LEU A 178 -13.00 -1.01 10.23
N ILE A 179 -13.19 -0.03 11.13
CA ILE A 179 -12.08 0.63 11.81
C ILE A 179 -11.38 -0.31 12.81
N MET A 180 -12.14 -1.09 13.58
CA MET A 180 -11.56 -2.11 14.48
C MET A 180 -10.68 -3.10 13.70
N THR A 181 -11.16 -3.52 12.53
CA THR A 181 -10.46 -4.47 11.67
C THR A 181 -9.22 -3.84 11.02
N GLU A 182 -9.34 -2.67 10.41
CA GLU A 182 -8.27 -2.09 9.60
C GLU A 182 -7.23 -1.31 10.39
N ASP A 183 -7.56 -0.84 11.59
CA ASP A 183 -6.61 -0.18 12.49
C ASP A 183 -6.16 -1.13 13.59
N HIS A 184 -7.03 -1.53 14.52
CA HIS A 184 -6.59 -2.27 15.71
C HIS A 184 -6.05 -3.68 15.39
N MET A 185 -6.83 -4.50 14.66
CA MET A 185 -6.40 -5.86 14.30
C MET A 185 -5.16 -5.88 13.39
N LEU A 186 -5.01 -4.86 12.52
CA LEU A 186 -3.84 -4.72 11.65
C LEU A 186 -2.55 -4.64 12.47
N TRP A 187 -2.54 -3.93 13.59
CA TRP A 187 -1.33 -3.79 14.39
C TRP A 187 -0.96 -5.08 15.11
N GLY A 188 -1.94 -5.91 15.49
CA GLY A 188 -1.72 -7.28 15.94
C GLY A 188 -1.05 -8.15 14.86
N LEU A 189 -1.56 -8.06 13.62
CA LEU A 189 -0.97 -8.74 12.46
C LEU A 189 0.47 -8.30 12.19
N VAL A 190 0.73 -6.99 12.21
CA VAL A 190 2.06 -6.40 12.02
C VAL A 190 3.02 -6.84 13.11
N TRP A 191 2.59 -6.81 14.37
CA TRP A 191 3.38 -7.29 15.50
C TRP A 191 3.78 -8.75 15.32
N TRP A 192 2.83 -9.64 14.98
CA TRP A 192 3.15 -11.05 14.75
C TRP A 192 4.18 -11.21 13.64
N ARG A 193 3.86 -10.72 12.43
CA ARG A 193 4.67 -10.96 11.21
C ARG A 193 6.06 -10.37 11.25
N LEU A 194 6.24 -9.22 11.89
CA LEU A 194 7.45 -8.41 11.74
C LEU A 194 8.26 -8.30 13.03
N VAL A 195 7.69 -8.72 14.16
CA VAL A 195 8.35 -8.64 15.47
C VAL A 195 8.47 -10.01 16.12
N LYS A 196 7.42 -10.82 16.15
CA LYS A 196 7.37 -12.03 17.00
C LYS A 196 7.60 -13.36 16.31
N ASP A 197 7.14 -13.52 15.07
CA ASP A 197 7.22 -14.79 14.36
C ASP A 197 8.67 -15.32 14.34
N PRO A 198 8.97 -16.38 15.13
CA PRO A 198 10.35 -16.83 15.32
C PRO A 198 10.94 -17.40 14.04
N ASP A 199 10.08 -17.98 13.19
CA ASP A 199 10.46 -18.65 11.95
C ASP A 199 10.50 -17.69 10.75
N GLN A 200 10.12 -16.41 10.95
CA GLN A 200 10.04 -15.42 9.88
C GLN A 200 9.27 -15.94 8.65
N ARG A 201 8.13 -16.60 8.86
CA ARG A 201 7.35 -17.31 7.82
C ARG A 201 6.96 -16.40 6.66
N VAL A 202 6.89 -15.09 6.88
CA VAL A 202 6.70 -14.11 5.80
C VAL A 202 7.73 -14.26 4.66
N MET A 203 8.95 -14.70 4.97
CA MET A 203 9.99 -15.02 3.98
C MET A 203 9.58 -16.21 3.11
N ASP A 204 9.12 -17.28 3.73
CA ASP A 204 8.70 -18.50 3.03
C ASP A 204 7.44 -18.26 2.21
N LEU A 205 6.46 -17.56 2.81
CA LEU A 205 5.19 -17.21 2.16
C LEU A 205 5.37 -16.35 0.91
N LEU A 206 6.46 -15.56 0.85
CA LEU A 206 6.81 -14.73 -0.30
C LEU A 206 7.97 -15.30 -1.14
N LYS A 207 8.48 -16.49 -0.80
CA LYS A 207 9.68 -17.10 -1.40
C LYS A 207 10.86 -16.13 -1.51
N LEU A 208 11.08 -15.33 -0.48
CA LEU A 208 12.15 -14.35 -0.46
C LEU A 208 13.51 -15.03 -0.25
N PRO A 209 14.56 -14.64 -1.00
CA PRO A 209 15.91 -15.15 -0.78
C PRO A 209 16.42 -14.90 0.64
N PHE A 210 17.24 -15.80 1.18
CA PHE A 210 17.70 -15.77 2.58
C PHE A 210 18.34 -14.43 3.00
N TYR A 211 19.01 -13.71 2.08
CA TYR A 211 19.64 -12.42 2.37
C TYR A 211 18.64 -11.31 2.73
N TYR A 212 17.36 -11.46 2.39
CA TYR A 212 16.29 -10.55 2.84
C TYR A 212 16.04 -10.64 4.36
N GLY A 213 16.46 -11.73 5.03
CA GLY A 213 16.34 -11.85 6.49
C GLY A 213 17.14 -10.77 7.23
N ILE A 214 18.28 -10.33 6.67
CA ILE A 214 19.06 -9.21 7.22
C ILE A 214 18.26 -7.90 7.10
N LEU A 215 17.61 -7.69 5.95
CA LEU A 215 16.76 -6.53 5.73
C LEU A 215 15.54 -6.54 6.67
N LEU A 216 14.93 -7.70 6.92
CA LEU A 216 13.84 -7.84 7.89
C LEU A 216 14.28 -7.46 9.31
N LYS A 217 15.50 -7.81 9.74
CA LYS A 217 16.03 -7.38 11.05
C LYS A 217 16.13 -5.85 11.16
N LEU A 218 16.54 -5.16 10.10
CA LEU A 218 16.58 -3.70 10.06
C LEU A 218 15.17 -3.09 10.07
N ILE A 219 14.26 -3.68 9.30
CA ILE A 219 12.86 -3.28 9.19
C ILE A 219 12.11 -3.49 10.52
N LYS A 220 12.42 -4.57 11.26
CA LYS A 220 11.83 -4.88 12.58
C LYS A 220 11.95 -3.69 13.55
N ARG A 221 13.12 -3.04 13.62
CA ARG A 221 13.32 -1.85 14.49
C ARG A 221 12.35 -0.72 14.16
N LYS A 222 12.08 -0.49 12.86
CA LYS A 222 11.11 0.51 12.41
C LYS A 222 9.68 0.15 12.82
N PHE A 223 9.31 -1.13 12.73
CA PHE A 223 7.98 -1.59 13.11
C PHE A 223 7.77 -1.59 14.63
N VAL A 224 8.77 -1.98 15.43
CA VAL A 224 8.73 -1.84 16.88
C VAL A 224 8.47 -0.39 17.28
N LYS A 225 9.19 0.56 16.67
CA LYS A 225 8.94 2.00 16.91
C LYS A 225 7.53 2.41 16.46
N SER A 226 7.04 1.89 15.34
CA SER A 226 5.70 2.23 14.82
C SER A 226 4.59 1.69 15.72
N LEU A 227 4.72 0.45 16.21
CA LEU A 227 3.81 -0.16 17.18
C LEU A 227 3.77 0.63 18.49
N TRP A 228 4.92 1.14 18.94
CA TRP A 228 5.00 1.99 20.14
C TRP A 228 4.32 3.35 19.94
N ILE A 229 4.47 3.96 18.76
CA ILE A 229 3.80 5.22 18.41
C ILE A 229 2.29 5.03 18.32
N GLN A 230 1.83 3.92 17.73
CA GLN A 230 0.40 3.63 17.64
C GLN A 230 -0.21 3.30 19.00
N GLY A 231 0.55 2.67 19.90
CA GLY A 231 0.14 2.43 21.28
C GLY A 231 0.13 0.95 21.65
N ILE A 232 -0.26 0.05 20.74
CA ILE A 232 -0.35 -1.39 21.04
C ILE A 232 0.99 -2.00 21.45
N GLY A 233 2.10 -1.46 20.91
CA GLY A 233 3.45 -1.95 21.23
C GLY A 233 3.92 -1.63 22.64
N ARG A 234 3.10 -0.95 23.46
CA ARG A 234 3.39 -0.63 24.87
C ARG A 234 2.98 -1.74 25.83
N HIS A 235 2.16 -2.67 25.37
CA HIS A 235 1.61 -3.74 26.17
C HIS A 235 2.53 -4.98 26.14
N SER A 236 2.31 -5.89 27.08
CA SER A 236 2.95 -7.20 27.07
C SER A 236 2.48 -8.03 25.86
N ASP A 237 3.19 -9.12 25.57
CA ASP A 237 2.80 -10.01 24.47
C ASP A 237 1.44 -10.67 24.77
N GLU A 238 1.23 -11.06 26.03
CA GLU A 238 0.01 -11.67 26.53
C GLU A 238 -1.17 -10.70 26.43
N ASP A 239 -1.00 -9.44 26.88
CA ASP A 239 -2.02 -8.40 26.76
C ASP A 239 -2.38 -8.12 25.31
N LEU A 240 -1.38 -8.06 24.41
CA LEU A 240 -1.62 -7.80 22.99
C LEU A 240 -2.40 -8.95 22.36
N VAL A 241 -2.02 -10.20 22.65
CA VAL A 241 -2.76 -11.37 22.16
C VAL A 241 -4.21 -11.34 22.65
N GLU A 242 -4.42 -11.01 23.92
CA GLU A 242 -5.75 -10.88 24.53
C GLU A 242 -6.57 -9.72 23.93
N MET A 243 -5.96 -8.58 23.65
CA MET A 243 -6.59 -7.44 22.97
C MET A 243 -7.14 -7.83 21.60
N ILE A 244 -6.31 -8.50 20.78
CA ILE A 244 -6.71 -8.93 19.44
C ILE A 244 -7.72 -10.08 19.52
N ARG A 245 -7.62 -10.96 20.54
CA ARG A 245 -8.64 -11.99 20.80
C ARG A 245 -10.01 -11.36 21.01
N LYS A 246 -10.10 -10.26 21.79
CA LYS A 246 -11.36 -9.55 22.01
C LYS A 246 -11.95 -8.95 20.73
N ASP A 247 -11.12 -8.47 19.80
CA ASP A 247 -11.61 -8.01 18.49
C ASP A 247 -12.16 -9.17 17.64
N ILE A 248 -11.45 -10.30 17.61
CA ILE A 248 -11.87 -11.52 16.90
C ILE A 248 -13.18 -12.04 17.51
N GLU A 249 -13.27 -12.06 18.84
CA GLU A 249 -14.48 -12.44 19.57
C GLU A 249 -15.65 -11.50 19.26
N ALA A 250 -15.41 -10.18 19.23
CA ALA A 250 -16.44 -9.20 18.87
C ALA A 250 -16.96 -9.41 17.44
N LEU A 251 -16.07 -9.66 16.47
CA LEU A 251 -16.47 -10.02 15.10
C LEU A 251 -17.26 -11.32 15.06
N SER A 252 -16.81 -12.35 15.78
CA SER A 252 -17.49 -13.64 15.87
C SER A 252 -18.91 -13.49 16.44
N ASN A 253 -19.04 -12.80 17.57
CA ASN A 253 -20.31 -12.60 18.24
C ASN A 253 -21.26 -11.75 17.39
N TYR A 254 -20.74 -10.71 16.74
CA TYR A 254 -21.54 -9.88 15.86
C TYR A 254 -21.97 -10.63 14.59
N LEU A 255 -21.10 -11.44 13.98
CA LEU A 255 -21.45 -12.28 12.84
C LEU A 255 -22.54 -13.30 13.23
N GLY A 256 -22.36 -13.95 14.39
CA GLY A 256 -23.28 -14.97 14.89
C GLY A 256 -23.50 -16.06 13.84
N THR A 257 -24.74 -16.20 13.37
CA THR A 257 -25.19 -17.14 12.35
C THR A 257 -25.41 -16.52 10.97
N LYS A 258 -25.18 -15.20 10.81
CA LYS A 258 -25.43 -14.49 9.54
C LYS A 258 -24.48 -14.99 8.45
N GLU A 259 -24.93 -14.93 7.20
CA GLU A 259 -24.10 -15.32 6.06
C GLU A 259 -22.96 -14.32 5.82
N PHE A 260 -23.29 -13.03 5.93
CA PHE A 260 -22.40 -11.88 5.81
C PHE A 260 -22.55 -10.97 7.03
N LEU A 261 -21.62 -10.03 7.21
CA LEU A 261 -21.52 -9.26 8.45
C LEU A 261 -22.82 -8.48 8.77
N MET A 262 -23.47 -7.95 7.72
CA MET A 262 -24.69 -7.14 7.82
C MET A 262 -25.99 -7.90 7.50
N GLY A 263 -25.95 -9.21 7.27
CA GLY A 263 -27.13 -10.03 6.99
C GLY A 263 -26.89 -11.06 5.89
N ASP A 264 -27.85 -11.20 4.97
CA ASP A 264 -27.86 -12.24 3.95
C ASP A 264 -27.15 -11.84 2.65
N THR A 265 -26.92 -10.54 2.45
CA THR A 265 -26.23 -10.00 1.27
C THR A 265 -24.87 -9.41 1.65
N PRO A 266 -23.82 -9.66 0.85
CA PRO A 266 -22.50 -9.10 1.10
C PRO A 266 -22.51 -7.58 0.85
N CYS A 267 -21.70 -6.87 1.63
CA CYS A 267 -21.47 -5.44 1.50
C CYS A 267 -19.98 -5.09 1.61
N GLU A 268 -19.63 -3.82 1.46
CA GLU A 268 -18.23 -3.36 1.37
C GLU A 268 -17.42 -3.68 2.63
N VAL A 269 -18.04 -3.68 3.81
CA VAL A 269 -17.33 -4.06 5.05
C VAL A 269 -16.92 -5.53 5.05
N ASP A 270 -17.66 -6.41 4.36
CA ASP A 270 -17.26 -7.81 4.22
C ASP A 270 -15.93 -7.94 3.47
N CYS A 271 -15.67 -7.06 2.49
CA CYS A 271 -14.38 -7.06 1.80
C CYS A 271 -13.22 -6.75 2.75
N ALA A 272 -13.41 -5.83 3.70
CA ALA A 272 -12.39 -5.45 4.66
C ALA A 272 -12.16 -6.53 5.73
N VAL A 273 -13.25 -7.05 6.31
CA VAL A 273 -13.21 -8.12 7.30
C VAL A 273 -12.62 -9.40 6.71
N PHE A 274 -13.05 -9.78 5.50
CA PHE A 274 -12.42 -10.88 4.76
C PHE A 274 -10.93 -10.63 4.52
N GLY A 275 -10.56 -9.44 4.05
CA GLY A 275 -9.16 -9.09 3.78
C GLY A 275 -8.26 -9.29 4.99
N MET A 276 -8.70 -8.88 6.18
CA MET A 276 -7.98 -9.04 7.45
C MET A 276 -8.02 -10.47 7.98
N LEU A 277 -9.20 -11.08 8.10
CA LEU A 277 -9.32 -12.46 8.61
C LEU A 277 -8.59 -13.46 7.71
N SER A 278 -8.53 -13.23 6.40
CA SER A 278 -7.70 -14.04 5.48
C SER A 278 -6.23 -14.07 5.90
N GLN A 279 -5.72 -12.99 6.51
CA GLN A 279 -4.36 -12.94 7.02
C GLN A 279 -4.19 -13.86 8.23
N PHE A 280 -5.18 -13.94 9.12
CA PHE A 280 -5.14 -14.85 10.26
C PHE A 280 -5.41 -16.30 9.85
N VAL A 281 -6.32 -16.56 8.91
CA VAL A 281 -6.64 -17.91 8.45
C VAL A 281 -5.49 -18.51 7.64
N TRP A 282 -4.95 -17.77 6.65
CA TRP A 282 -3.98 -18.29 5.68
C TRP A 282 -2.63 -17.57 5.71
N GLY A 283 -2.60 -16.30 6.12
CA GLY A 283 -1.41 -15.45 6.00
C GLY A 283 -0.45 -15.44 7.21
N THR A 284 -0.77 -16.14 8.30
CA THR A 284 0.08 -16.25 9.51
C THR A 284 -0.04 -17.63 10.17
N PRO A 285 0.33 -18.71 9.45
CA PRO A 285 0.22 -20.06 10.00
C PRO A 285 1.03 -20.20 11.29
N GLY A 286 0.44 -20.84 12.31
CA GLY A 286 1.05 -21.01 13.64
C GLY A 286 0.96 -19.78 14.57
N SER A 287 0.40 -18.66 14.11
CA SER A 287 0.12 -17.53 15.01
C SER A 287 -0.98 -17.84 16.02
N PRO A 288 -0.98 -17.22 17.21
CA PRO A 288 -2.09 -17.35 18.17
C PRO A 288 -3.43 -16.97 17.53
N PHE A 289 -3.45 -15.95 16.67
CA PHE A 289 -4.65 -15.52 15.95
C PHE A 289 -5.14 -16.56 14.94
N ALA A 290 -4.24 -17.22 14.22
CA ALA A 290 -4.58 -18.31 13.31
C ALA A 290 -5.16 -19.49 14.08
N VAL A 291 -4.55 -19.87 15.21
CA VAL A 291 -5.04 -20.93 16.08
C VAL A 291 -6.45 -20.59 16.57
N MET A 292 -6.65 -19.42 17.16
CA MET A 292 -7.96 -18.96 17.66
C MET A 292 -9.07 -19.04 16.59
N VAL A 293 -8.82 -18.54 15.38
CA VAL A 293 -9.82 -18.57 14.30
C VAL A 293 -10.12 -20.01 13.85
N GLN A 294 -9.12 -20.91 13.88
CA GLN A 294 -9.27 -22.30 13.48
C GLN A 294 -9.93 -23.18 14.55
N SER A 295 -9.63 -22.98 15.83
CA SER A 295 -10.10 -23.81 16.94
C SER A 295 -11.37 -23.28 17.60
N GLU A 296 -11.43 -21.97 17.87
CA GLU A 296 -12.45 -21.36 18.75
C GLU A 296 -13.51 -20.60 17.95
N TYR A 297 -13.11 -19.80 16.96
CA TYR A 297 -14.02 -18.94 16.19
C TYR A 297 -14.36 -19.52 14.82
N ARG A 298 -14.90 -20.75 14.82
CA ARG A 298 -15.20 -21.54 13.61
C ARG A 298 -16.16 -20.83 12.64
N ASN A 299 -17.09 -20.02 13.14
CA ASN A 299 -18.00 -19.22 12.30
C ASN A 299 -17.23 -18.21 11.43
N LEU A 300 -16.19 -17.56 11.95
CA LEU A 300 -15.31 -16.67 11.20
C LEU A 300 -14.49 -17.42 10.14
N LEU A 301 -14.02 -18.62 10.46
CA LEU A 301 -13.37 -19.49 9.46
C LEU A 301 -14.33 -19.84 8.32
N GLN A 302 -15.57 -20.25 8.64
CA GLN A 302 -16.58 -20.57 7.63
C GLN A 302 -16.97 -19.35 6.81
N TYR A 303 -17.06 -18.18 7.43
CA TYR A 303 -17.26 -16.90 6.75
C TYR A 303 -16.17 -16.62 5.72
N CYS A 304 -14.90 -16.79 6.08
CA CYS A 304 -13.79 -16.62 5.15
C CYS A 304 -13.86 -17.61 3.98
N ILE A 305 -14.11 -18.88 4.25
CA ILE A 305 -14.25 -19.92 3.21
C ILE A 305 -15.42 -19.61 2.27
N ARG A 306 -16.53 -19.07 2.79
CA ARG A 306 -17.70 -18.70 1.98
C ARG A 306 -17.37 -17.59 1.00
N ILE A 307 -16.73 -16.51 1.47
CA ILE A 307 -16.33 -15.37 0.63
C ILE A 307 -15.27 -15.79 -0.38
N GLN A 308 -14.29 -16.60 0.03
CA GLN A 308 -13.29 -17.18 -0.86
C GLN A 308 -13.96 -17.97 -1.99
N LYS A 309 -14.83 -18.94 -1.67
CA LYS A 309 -15.52 -19.74 -2.70
C LYS A 309 -16.39 -18.91 -3.63
N LYS A 310 -17.06 -17.88 -3.10
CA LYS A 310 -17.99 -17.05 -3.86
C LYS A 310 -17.29 -16.09 -4.82
N PHE A 311 -16.19 -15.46 -4.40
CA PHE A 311 -15.55 -14.38 -5.17
C PHE A 311 -14.16 -14.70 -5.69
N TRP A 312 -13.55 -15.79 -5.23
CA TRP A 312 -12.22 -16.24 -5.62
C TRP A 312 -12.23 -17.71 -6.09
N PRO A 313 -13.00 -18.06 -7.13
CA PRO A 313 -13.04 -19.43 -7.66
C PRO A 313 -11.68 -19.90 -8.21
N ASP A 314 -10.78 -18.96 -8.52
CA ASP A 314 -9.41 -19.14 -9.00
C ASP A 314 -8.35 -19.03 -7.89
N TRP A 315 -8.72 -19.03 -6.60
CA TRP A 315 -7.81 -18.80 -5.47
C TRP A 315 -6.49 -19.59 -5.56
N ASP A 316 -6.58 -20.91 -5.76
CA ASP A 316 -5.40 -21.78 -5.82
C ASP A 316 -4.52 -21.52 -7.04
N ASN A 317 -5.10 -21.05 -8.14
CA ASN A 317 -4.35 -20.68 -9.35
C ASN A 317 -3.55 -19.40 -9.17
N LEU A 318 -3.93 -18.54 -8.22
CA LEU A 318 -3.26 -17.28 -7.91
C LEU A 318 -2.12 -17.45 -6.90
N LEU A 319 -1.98 -18.62 -6.27
CA LEU A 319 -0.94 -18.86 -5.29
C LEU A 319 0.43 -18.96 -5.95
N LEU A 320 1.43 -18.45 -5.26
CA LEU A 320 2.82 -18.56 -5.67
C LEU A 320 3.27 -20.02 -5.57
N LYS A 321 3.45 -20.67 -6.72
CA LYS A 321 3.84 -22.08 -6.84
C LYS A 321 5.30 -22.31 -6.51
#